data_AF-A0A5S4ZW50-F1
#
_entry.id   AF-A0A5S4ZW50-F1
#
_cell.length_a   1.000
_cell.length_b   1.000
_cell.length_c   1.000
_cell.angle_alpha   90.00
_cell.angle_beta   90.00
_cell.angle_gamma   90.00
#
_symmetry.space_group_name_H-M   'P 1'
#
loop_
_entity.id
_entity.type
_entity.pdbx_description
1 polymer ?
#
loop_
_entity_poly.entity_id
_entity_poly.type
_entity_poly.pdbx_seq_one_letter_code
_entity_poly.pdbx_strand_id
1 'polypeptide(L)' 'MIKAKLTSKGQITISAAIRRKLNLQPGDELLFEFNRDDEAKLRAIKRKPLT' A
#
# COMPACT_ATOMS: atom_id res chain seq x y z
N MET A 1 8.85 7.23 12.56
CA MET A 1 9.14 6.46 11.32
C MET A 1 8.40 5.14 11.39
N ILE A 2 7.62 4.77 10.38
CA ILE A 2 6.90 3.49 10.34
C ILE A 2 7.68 2.56 9.39
N LYS A 3 8.04 1.36 9.84
CA LYS A 3 8.79 0.36 9.06
C LYS A 3 7.95 -0.90 8.90
N ALA A 4 8.18 -1.65 7.82
CA ALA A 4 7.63 -2.98 7.60
C ALA A 4 8.75 -3.94 7.21
N LYS A 5 8.58 -5.23 7.50
CA LYS A 5 9.50 -6.28 7.11
C LYS A 5 8.98 -6.99 5.87
N LEU A 6 9.84 -7.19 4.89
CA LEU A 6 9.58 -8.06 3.74
C LEU A 6 9.60 -9.51 4.22
N THR A 7 8.54 -10.26 3.97
CA THR A 7 8.50 -11.70 4.27
C THR A 7 9.33 -12.47 3.24
N SER A 8 9.64 -13.73 3.53
CA SER A 8 10.34 -14.61 2.57
C SER A 8 9.59 -14.82 1.26
N LYS A 9 8.28 -14.55 1.24
CA LYS A 9 7.43 -14.63 0.04
C LYS A 9 7.34 -13.30 -0.73
N GLY A 10 8.13 -12.29 -0.36
CA GLY A 10 8.11 -10.99 -1.03
C GLY A 10 6.91 -10.11 -0.69
N GLN A 11 6.22 -10.36 0.43
CA GLN A 11 5.06 -9.58 0.86
C GLN A 11 5.44 -8.62 1.98
N ILE A 12 4.74 -7.48 2.06
CA ILE A 12 4.81 -6.57 3.21
C ILE A 12 3.43 -6.47 3.86
N THR A 13 3.41 -6.37 5.19
CA THR A 13 2.18 -6.06 5.91
C THR A 13 2.04 -4.55 6.07
N ILE A 14 0.91 -4.00 5.60
CA ILE A 14 0.61 -2.59 5.78
C ILE A 14 0.19 -2.35 7.23
N SER A 15 1.05 -1.64 7.97
CA SER A 15 0.84 -1.29 9.38
C SER A 15 -0.47 -0.52 9.59
N ALA A 16 -1.12 -0.73 10.75
CA ALA A 16 -2.40 -0.10 11.07
C ALA A 16 -2.40 1.43 10.94
N ALA A 17 -1.28 2.09 11.29
CA ALA A 17 -1.12 3.53 11.13
C ALA A 17 -1.19 3.98 9.65
N ILE A 18 -0.58 3.22 8.73
CA ILE A 18 -0.62 3.51 7.29
C ILE A 18 -2.03 3.23 6.74
N ARG A 19 -2.64 2.09 7.10
CA ARG A 19 -4.02 1.75 6.66
C ARG A 19 -5.01 2.84 7.03
N ARG A 20 -4.98 3.32 8.27
CA ARG A 20 -5.86 4.41 8.73
C ARG A 20 -5.59 5.72 8.00
N LYS A 21 -4.31 6.09 7.83
CA LYS A 21 -3.94 7.34 7.15
C LYS A 21 -4.35 7.36 5.68
N LEU A 22 -4.28 6.22 5.00
CA LEU A 22 -4.68 6.08 3.60
C LEU A 22 -6.14 5.59 3.43
N ASN A 23 -6.88 5.45 4.54
CA ASN A 23 -8.22 4.88 4.60
C ASN A 23 -8.37 3.56 3.82
N LEU A 24 -7.38 2.67 3.89
CA LEU A 24 -7.37 1.40 3.14
C LEU A 24 -8.35 0.40 3.73
N GLN A 25 -9.11 -0.25 2.86
CA GLN A 25 -10.04 -1.32 3.17
C GLN A 25 -9.62 -2.63 2.48
N PRO A 26 -10.02 -3.80 3.01
CA PRO A 26 -9.86 -5.06 2.29
C PRO A 26 -10.49 -4.98 0.89
N GLY A 27 -9.73 -5.36 -0.13
CA GLY A 27 -10.17 -5.30 -1.53
C GLY A 27 -9.83 -4.00 -2.26
N ASP A 28 -9.28 -2.99 -1.58
CA ASP A 28 -8.64 -1.85 -2.26
C ASP A 28 -7.38 -2.31 -3.00
N GLU A 29 -7.15 -1.74 -4.17
CA GLU A 29 -5.93 -1.95 -4.93
C GLU A 29 -4.90 -0.87 -4.60
N LEU A 30 -3.62 -1.20 -4.77
CA LEU A 30 -2.51 -0.30 -4.49
C LEU A 30 -1.64 -0.18 -5.73
N LEU A 31 -1.49 1.04 -6.23
CA LEU A 31 -0.55 1.36 -7.29
C LEU A 31 0.82 1.66 -6.67
N PHE A 32 1.85 1.02 -7.23
CA PHE A 32 3.24 1.32 -6.94
C PHE A 32 3.83 2.11 -8.10
N GLU A 33 4.29 3.33 -7.84
CA GLU A 33 4.98 4.18 -8.81
C GLU A 33 6.44 4.33 -8.37
N PHE A 34 7.38 4.01 -9.24
CA PHE A 34 8.82 4.15 -8.95
C PHE A 34 9.30 5.55 -9.34
N ASN A 35 10.12 6.17 -8.49
CA ASN A 35 10.88 7.36 -8.87
C ASN A 35 12.34 6.99 -9.21
N ARG A 36 13.15 8.01 -9.54
CA ARG A 36 14.58 7.82 -9.88
C ARG A 36 15.46 7.53 -8.67
N ASP A 37 14.90 7.62 -7.45
CA ASP A 37 15.63 7.55 -6.19
C ASP A 37 15.46 6.17 -5.51
N ASP A 38 15.16 5.12 -6.29
CA ASP A 38 14.85 3.77 -5.82
C ASP A 38 13.70 3.71 -4.79
N GLU A 39 12.82 4.71 -4.79
CA GLU A 39 11.63 4.73 -3.94
C GLU A 39 10.39 4.30 -4.73
N ALA A 40 9.52 3.56 -4.06
CA ALA A 40 8.18 3.28 -4.54
C ALA A 40 7.16 4.13 -3.77
N LYS A 41 6.40 4.96 -4.48
CA LYS A 41 5.22 5.64 -3.95
C LYS A 41 4.01 4.73 -4.06
N LEU A 42 3.31 4.58 -2.95
CA LEU A 42 2.08 3.79 -2.85
C LEU A 42 0.87 4.70 -2.92
N ARG A 43 -0.08 4.40 -3.81
CA ARG A 43 -1.37 5.10 -3.91
C ARG A 43 -2.52 4.12 -3.84
N ALA A 44 -3.54 4.46 -3.05
CA ALA A 44 -4.77 3.69 -3.00
C ALA A 44 -5.59 3.92 -4.27
N ILE A 45 -5.94 2.85 -4.97
CA ILE A 45 -6.98 2.85 -6.00
C ILE A 45 -8.24 2.33 -5.34
N LYS A 46 -9.19 3.24 -5.13
CA LYS A 46 -10.51 2.88 -4.61
C LYS A 46 -11.26 2.12 -5.66
N ARG A 47 -11.59 0.87 -5.37
CA ARG A 47 -12.49 0.10 -6.20
C ARG A 47 -13.84 0.83 -6.20
N LYS A 48 -14.28 1.31 -7.37
CA LYS A 48 -15.67 1.74 -7.52
C LYS A 48 -16.55 0.49 -7.41
N PRO A 49 -17.63 0.52 -6.63
CA PRO A 49 -18.64 -0.54 -6.69
C PRO A 49 -19.08 -0.70 -8.15
N LEU A 50 -19.18 -1.95 -8.60
CA LEU A 50 -19.87 -2.26 -9.86
C LEU A 50 -21.37 -2.03 -9.58
N THR A 51 -21.85 -0.81 -9.84
CA THR A 51 -23.28 -0.52 -9.95
C THR A 51 -23.86 -1.08 -11.24
#